data_AF-A0A0A0F6M0-F1
#
_entry.id   AF-A0A0A0F6M0-F1
#
_cell.length_a   1.000
_cell.length_b   1.000
_cell.length_c   1.000
_cell.angle_alpha   90.00
_cell.angle_beta   90.00
_cell.angle_gamma   90.00
#
_symmetry.space_group_name_H-M   'P 1'
#
loop_
_entity.id
_entity.type
_entity.pdbx_description
1 polymer ?
#
loop_
_entity_poly.entity_id
_entity_poly.type
_entity_poly.pdbx_seq_one_letter_code
_entity_poly.pdbx_strand_id
1 'polypeptide(L)' 'MAVAGLSACASMDDGRASLSPDTRTIGPDEAYRSRVETIARRRGIDVTWVNPPVREETLVASGD' A
#
# COMPACT_ATOMS: atom_id res chain seq x y z
N MET A 1 -23.09 -19.08 -46.43
CA MET A 1 -22.72 -17.98 -45.50
C MET A 1 -21.40 -18.38 -44.85
N ALA A 2 -20.28 -17.86 -45.34
CA ALA A 2 -18.94 -18.22 -44.85
C ALA A 2 -18.52 -17.24 -43.77
N VAL A 3 -18.32 -17.73 -42.55
CA VAL A 3 -17.78 -16.96 -41.42
C VAL A 3 -16.26 -17.04 -41.50
N ALA A 4 -15.62 -16.00 -42.04
CA ALA A 4 -14.17 -15.85 -41.98
C ALA A 4 -13.81 -15.32 -40.59
N GLY A 5 -13.39 -16.22 -39.70
CA GLY A 5 -12.81 -15.87 -38.40
C GLY A 5 -11.37 -15.38 -38.61
N LEU A 6 -11.17 -14.06 -38.62
CA LEU A 6 -9.84 -13.47 -38.53
C LEU A 6 -9.47 -13.40 -37.05
N SER A 7 -8.65 -14.35 -36.59
CA SER A 7 -8.01 -14.32 -35.29
C SER A 7 -7.03 -13.14 -35.23
N ALA A 8 -7.39 -12.09 -34.48
CA ALA A 8 -6.44 -11.05 -34.11
C ALA A 8 -5.53 -11.60 -33.00
N CYS A 9 -4.23 -11.73 -33.27
CA CYS A 9 -3.23 -11.91 -32.24
C CYS A 9 -3.28 -10.68 -31.33
N ALA A 10 -3.83 -10.82 -30.13
CA ALA A 10 -3.68 -9.80 -29.09
C ALA A 10 -2.19 -9.73 -28.75
N SER A 11 -1.51 -8.65 -29.18
CA SER A 11 -0.19 -8.31 -28.67
C SER A 11 -0.38 -7.94 -27.20
N MET A 12 0.09 -8.79 -26.29
CA MET A 12 0.22 -8.41 -24.89
C MET A 12 1.30 -7.33 -24.83
N ASP A 13 0.90 -6.13 -24.43
CA ASP A 13 1.84 -5.13 -23.95
C ASP A 13 2.56 -5.77 -22.76
N ASP A 14 3.79 -6.22 -22.97
CA ASP A 14 4.72 -6.60 -21.90
C ASP A 14 5.18 -5.28 -21.27
N GLY A 15 4.22 -4.55 -20.70
CA GLY A 15 4.40 -3.38 -19.88
C GLY A 15 5.08 -3.85 -18.62
N ARG A 16 6.39 -4.06 -18.72
CA ARG A 16 7.25 -4.30 -17.58
C ARG A 16 7.06 -3.09 -16.68
N ALA A 17 6.29 -3.29 -15.62
CA ALA A 17 6.07 -2.27 -14.61
C ALA A 17 7.45 -1.76 -14.20
N SER A 18 7.76 -0.51 -14.56
CA SER A 18 8.96 0.15 -14.08
C SER A 18 8.78 0.29 -12.58
N LEU A 19 9.33 -0.65 -11.83
CA LEU A 19 9.54 -0.51 -10.40
C LEU A 19 10.61 0.56 -10.22
N SER A 20 10.22 1.83 -10.39
CA SER A 20 11.00 2.92 -9.83
C SER A 20 11.11 2.62 -8.34
N PRO A 21 12.32 2.58 -7.76
CA PRO A 21 12.47 2.44 -6.33
C PRO A 21 11.93 3.72 -5.70
N ASP A 22 10.63 3.72 -5.43
CA ASP A 22 10.02 4.67 -4.51
C ASP A 22 10.68 4.41 -3.15
N THR A 23 11.51 5.34 -2.69
CA THR A 23 12.08 5.31 -1.35
C THR A 23 10.94 5.53 -0.37
N ARG A 24 10.22 4.45 -0.05
CA ARG A 24 9.17 4.45 0.98
C ARG A 24 9.82 4.23 2.32
N THR A 25 9.64 5.18 3.23
CA THR A 25 10.04 4.97 4.63
C THR A 25 8.88 4.27 5.32
N ILE A 26 9.08 3.02 5.73
CA ILE A 26 8.11 2.30 6.57
C ILE A 26 8.46 2.59 8.03
N GLY A 27 7.59 3.32 8.72
CA GLY A 27 7.77 3.69 10.14
C GLY A 27 6.60 3.26 11.01
N PRO A 28 6.78 3.08 12.33
CA PRO A 28 5.67 2.80 13.24
C PRO A 28 4.67 3.96 13.25
N ASP A 29 3.37 3.65 13.17
CA ASP A 29 2.32 4.67 13.29
C ASP A 29 2.00 4.97 14.76
N GLU A 30 2.89 5.73 15.38
CA GLU A 30 2.83 6.06 16.81
C GLU A 30 1.56 6.87 17.17
N ALA A 31 1.10 7.72 16.26
CA ALA A 31 -0.09 8.54 16.47
C ALA A 31 -1.35 7.68 16.52
N TYR A 32 -1.49 6.73 15.60
CA TYR A 32 -2.59 5.77 15.62
C TYR A 32 -2.53 4.89 16.87
N ARG A 33 -1.36 4.33 17.21
CA ARG A 33 -1.18 3.49 18.39
C ARG A 33 -1.56 4.21 19.69
N SER A 34 -1.04 5.43 19.88
CA SER A 34 -1.35 6.28 21.04
C SER A 34 -2.85 6.55 21.18
N ARG A 35 -3.54 6.80 20.06
CA ARG A 35 -4.99 7.01 20.06
C ARG A 35 -5.74 5.76 20.51
N VAL A 36 -5.39 4.59 19.95
CA VAL A 36 -6.04 3.32 20.31
C VAL A 36 -5.81 2.99 21.78
N GLU A 37 -4.57 3.12 22.26
CA GLU A 37 -4.20 2.84 23.65
C GLU A 37 -4.92 3.78 24.63
N THR A 38 -5.10 5.05 24.27
CA THR A 38 -5.88 6.00 25.05
C THR A 38 -7.35 5.57 25.20
N ILE A 39 -7.97 5.13 24.10
CA ILE A 39 -9.36 4.65 24.10
C ILE A 39 -9.47 3.36 24.91
N ALA A 40 -8.54 2.43 24.73
CA ALA A 40 -8.52 1.16 25.43
C ALA A 40 -8.38 1.34 26.95
N ARG A 41 -7.46 2.20 27.39
CA ARG A 41 -7.27 2.56 28.80
C ARG A 41 -8.56 3.09 29.43
N ARG A 42 -9.26 3.99 28.74
CA ARG A 42 -10.55 4.55 29.21
C ARG A 42 -11.64 3.49 29.37
N ARG A 43 -11.48 2.33 28.72
CA ARG A 43 -12.42 1.20 28.75
C ARG A 43 -11.93 0.04 29.62
N GLY A 44 -10.77 0.16 30.28
CA GLY A 44 -10.16 -0.93 31.04
C GLY A 44 -9.73 -2.12 30.17
N ILE A 45 -9.44 -1.89 28.89
CA ILE A 45 -8.99 -2.92 27.95
C ILE A 45 -7.46 -2.91 27.92
N ASP A 46 -6.86 -4.09 28.09
CA ASP A 46 -5.43 -4.29 27.87
C ASP A 46 -5.15 -4.58 26.39
N VAL A 47 -4.15 -3.90 25.81
CA VAL A 47 -3.85 -3.96 24.37
C VAL A 47 -2.52 -4.64 24.17
N THR A 48 -2.54 -5.74 23.42
CA THR A 48 -1.34 -6.40 22.90
C THR A 48 -1.34 -6.35 21.38
N TRP A 49 -0.33 -5.71 20.79
CA TRP A 49 -0.17 -5.63 19.34
C TRP A 49 0.57 -6.86 18.81
N VAL A 50 -0.12 -7.72 18.06
CA VAL A 50 0.50 -8.88 17.38
C VAL A 50 1.15 -8.48 16.06
N ASN A 51 0.56 -7.51 15.36
CA ASN A 51 1.12 -6.86 14.18
C ASN A 51 0.87 -5.35 14.31
N PRO A 52 1.80 -4.59 14.92
CA PRO A 52 1.59 -3.17 15.15
C PRO A 52 1.48 -2.42 13.81
N PRO A 53 0.58 -1.43 13.72
CA PRO A 53 0.38 -0.67 12.50
C PRO A 53 1.61 0.16 12.15
N VAL A 54 1.94 0.15 10.86
CA VAL A 54 3.03 0.93 10.26
C VAL A 54 2.45 1.88 9.23
N ARG A 55 3.06 3.06 9.09
CA ARG A 55 2.74 4.04 8.06
C ARG A 55 3.80 4.00 6.96
N GLU A 56 3.35 4.10 5.72
CA GLU A 56 4.23 4.33 4.57
C GLU A 56 4.35 5.84 4.34
N GLU A 57 5.56 6.36 4.45
CA GLU A 57 5.86 7.75 4.11
C GLU A 57 6.49 7.76 2.71
N THR A 58 5.71 8.19 1.71
CA THR A 58 6.23 8.46 0.37
C THR A 58 7.03 9.75 0.44
N LEU A 59 8.35 9.65 0.26
CA LEU A 59 9.20 10.82 0.07
C LEU A 59 8.85 11.46 -1.28
N VAL A 60 7.92 12.40 -1.27
CA VAL A 60 7.67 13.25 -2.43
C VAL A 60 8.86 14.20 -2.53
N ALA A 61 9.74 13.98 -3.51
CA ALA A 61 10.79 14.94 -3.83
C ALA A 61 10.12 16.25 -4.23
N SER A 62 10.08 17.22 -3.31
CA SER A 62 9.75 18.60 -3.63
C SER A 62 10.86 19.12 -4.54
N GLY A 63 10.57 19.23 -5.84
CA GLY A 63 11.48 19.83 -6.80
C GLY A 63 11.54 21.35 -6.59
N ASP A 64 12.76 21.87 -6.44
CA ASP A 64 13.13 23.29 -6.60
C ASP A 64 13.15 23.69 -8.08
#